data_AF-A0A812XFC0-F1
#
_entry.id   AF-A0A812XFC0-F1
#
_cell.length_a   1.000
_cell.length_b   1.000
_cell.length_c   1.000
_cell.angle_alpha   90.00
_cell.angle_beta   90.00
_cell.angle_gamma   90.00
#
_symmetry.space_group_name_H-M   'P 1'
#
loop_
_entity.id
_entity.type
_entity.pdbx_description
1 polymer ?
#
loop_
_entity_poly.entity_id
_entity_poly.type
_entity_poly.pdbx_seq_one_letter_code
_entity_poly.pdbx_strand_id
1 'polypeptide(L)' 'MSDGSVVTWGLAGSGGDSSAVQSQLHDVRCIQATSAAFAALRADGFVITWGNVEFGGDSRAVQEQLSE' A
#
# COMPACT_ATOMS: atom_id res chain seq x y z
N MET A 1 -13.78 15.96 -7.04
CA MET A 1 -13.76 14.52 -6.75
C MET A 1 -12.32 14.17 -6.47
N SER A 2 -12.02 13.63 -5.28
CA SER A 2 -10.70 13.07 -5.01
C SER A 2 -10.57 11.78 -5.81
N ASP A 3 -9.47 11.62 -6.52
CA ASP A 3 -9.08 10.41 -7.29
C ASP A 3 -8.66 9.23 -6.40
N GLY A 4 -8.77 9.38 -5.07
CA GLY A 4 -8.31 8.37 -4.13
C GLY A 4 -6.79 8.20 -4.12
N SER A 5 -6.04 9.21 -4.59
CA SER A 5 -4.58 9.20 -4.57
C SER A 5 -4.03 9.25 -3.14
N VAL A 6 -2.96 8.50 -2.89
CA VAL A 6 -2.27 8.47 -1.58
C VAL A 6 -0.93 9.19 -1.68
N VAL A 7 -0.63 10.00 -0.67
CA VAL A 7 0.69 10.59 -0.46
C VAL A 7 1.23 10.08 0.86
N THR A 8 2.53 9.79 0.92
CA THR A 8 3.22 9.33 2.13
C THR A 8 4.27 10.34 2.57
N TRP A 9 4.58 10.34 3.87
CA TRP A 9 5.58 11.20 4.49
C TRP A 9 6.16 10.51 5.73
N GLY A 10 7.34 10.94 6.18
CA GLY A 10 8.02 10.40 7.35
C GLY A 10 9.20 9.50 7.01
N LEU A 11 9.51 8.53 7.87
CA LEU A 11 10.67 7.66 7.71
C LEU A 11 10.48 6.71 6.52
N ALA A 12 11.37 6.78 5.53
CA ALA A 12 11.30 6.00 4.29
C ALA A 12 11.11 4.49 4.55
N GLY A 13 11.93 3.92 5.44
CA GLY A 13 11.88 2.50 5.79
C GLY A 13 10.64 2.05 6.58
N SER A 14 9.81 2.97 7.04
CA SER A 14 8.55 2.69 7.75
C SER A 14 7.32 3.10 6.92
N GLY A 15 7.45 3.14 5.59
CA GLY A 15 6.36 3.44 4.66
C GLY A 15 6.20 4.93 4.34
N GLY A 16 7.14 5.78 4.75
CA GLY A 16 7.24 7.18 4.31
C GLY A 16 7.74 7.34 2.88
N ASP A 17 8.26 6.27 2.26
CA ASP A 17 8.57 6.18 0.84
C ASP A 17 7.63 5.16 0.17
N SER A 18 6.67 5.66 -0.61
CA SER A 18 5.78 4.86 -1.46
C SER A 18 6.15 4.93 -2.94
N SER A 19 7.32 5.46 -3.31
CA SER A 19 7.70 5.70 -4.71
C SER A 19 7.63 4.44 -5.58
N ALA A 20 7.96 3.27 -5.02
CA ALA A 20 7.89 1.98 -5.71
C ALA A 20 6.46 1.54 -6.10
N VAL A 21 5.45 2.03 -5.37
CA VAL A 21 4.03 1.66 -5.58
C VAL A 21 3.14 2.85 -5.92
N GLN A 22 3.70 4.05 -6.04
CA GLN A 22 2.94 5.31 -6.16
C GLN A 22 1.97 5.31 -7.35
N SER A 23 2.36 4.70 -8.47
CA SER A 23 1.51 4.60 -9.67
C SER A 23 0.29 3.69 -9.46
N GLN A 24 0.29 2.84 -8.43
CA GLN A 24 -0.81 1.92 -8.11
C GLN A 24 -1.73 2.50 -7.02
N LEU A 25 -1.29 3.54 -6.29
CA LEU A 25 -2.02 4.14 -5.17
C LEU A 25 -3.05 5.18 -5.64
N HIS A 26 -4.02 4.70 -6.43
CA HIS A 26 -5.18 5.43 -6.92
C HIS A 26 -6.46 4.63 -6.68
N ASP A 27 -7.61 5.30 -6.65
CA ASP A 27 -8.91 4.69 -6.33
C ASP A 27 -8.89 3.90 -5.00
N VAL A 28 -8.08 4.35 -4.03
CA VAL A 28 -7.94 3.69 -2.74
C VAL A 28 -9.19 3.93 -1.90
N ARG A 29 -9.80 2.84 -1.44
CA ARG A 29 -10.99 2.86 -0.58
C ARG A 29 -10.63 2.89 0.90
N CYS A 30 -9.57 2.19 1.29
CA CYS A 30 -9.09 2.21 2.66
C CYS A 30 -7.60 1.88 2.74
N ILE A 31 -6.98 2.31 3.84
CA ILE A 31 -5.59 2.03 4.18
C ILE A 31 -5.57 1.40 5.57
N GLN A 32 -4.83 0.32 5.72
CA GLN A 32 -4.50 -0.32 6.99
C GLN A 32 -3.00 -0.22 7.23
N ALA A 33 -2.59 -0.16 8.50
CA ALA A 33 -1.20 0.02 8.89
C ALA A 33 -0.77 -0.99 9.97
N THR A 34 0.48 -1.41 9.90
CA THR A 34 1.21 -2.09 10.97
C THR A 34 2.19 -1.11 11.62
N SER A 35 3.10 -1.61 12.47
CA SER A 35 4.12 -0.77 13.09
C SER A 35 5.07 -0.07 12.10
N ALA A 36 5.27 -0.63 10.90
CA ALA A 36 6.20 -0.08 9.91
C ALA A 36 5.83 -0.38 8.44
N ALA A 37 4.61 -0.85 8.17
CA ALA A 37 4.13 -1.14 6.82
C ALA A 37 2.66 -0.77 6.67
N PHE A 38 2.20 -0.70 5.42
CA PHE A 38 0.85 -0.30 5.06
C PHE A 38 0.28 -1.22 3.97
N ALA A 39 -1.04 -1.28 3.91
CA ALA A 39 -1.82 -1.94 2.88
C ALA A 39 -2.97 -1.04 2.43
N ALA A 40 -3.08 -0.80 1.11
CA ALA A 40 -4.18 -0.08 0.50
C ALA A 40 -5.09 -1.04 -0.27
N LEU A 41 -6.39 -0.99 0.02
CA LEU A 41 -7.41 -1.68 -0.77
C LEU A 41 -7.98 -0.73 -1.82
N ARG A 42 -7.84 -1.11 -3.08
CA ARG A 42 -8.35 -0.34 -4.22
C ARG A 42 -9.78 -0.73 -4.58
N ALA A 43 -10.45 0.15 -5.33
CA ALA A 43 -11.82 -0.05 -5.73
C ALA A 43 -12.06 -1.27 -6.64
N ASP A 44 -11.01 -1.72 -7.33
CA ASP A 44 -10.97 -2.89 -8.21
C ASP A 44 -10.60 -4.19 -7.47
N GLY A 45 -10.50 -4.16 -6.13
CA GLY A 45 -10.26 -5.34 -5.29
C GLY A 45 -8.78 -5.63 -5.04
N PHE A 46 -7.85 -4.96 -5.73
CA PHE A 46 -6.42 -5.19 -5.50
C PHE A 46 -5.95 -4.60 -4.18
N VAL A 47 -5.04 -5.33 -3.53
CA VAL A 47 -4.31 -4.88 -2.34
C VAL A 47 -2.88 -4.52 -2.72
N ILE A 48 -2.48 -3.29 -2.38
CA ILE A 48 -1.12 -2.78 -2.59
C ILE A 48 -0.45 -2.60 -1.24
N THR A 49 0.72 -3.19 -1.02
CA THR A 49 1.47 -3.05 0.23
C THR A 49 2.80 -2.32 0.03
N TRP A 50 3.24 -1.61 1.06
CA TRP A 50 4.54 -0.91 1.08
C TRP A 50 5.04 -0.70 2.51
N GLY A 51 6.31 -0.28 2.62
CA GLY A 51 7.00 -0.10 3.90
C GLY A 51 7.91 -1.28 4.22
N ASN A 52 8.15 -1.52 5.50
CA ASN A 52 9.13 -2.50 5.95
C ASN A 52 8.68 -3.95 5.65
N VAL A 53 9.53 -4.72 4.96
CA VAL A 53 9.25 -6.11 4.56
C VAL A 53 9.01 -7.03 5.77
N GLU A 54 9.75 -6.84 6.86
CA GLU A 54 9.60 -7.64 8.10
C GLU A 54 8.28 -7.38 8.83
N PHE A 55 7.59 -6.28 8.49
CA PHE A 55 6.31 -5.88 9.07
C PHE A 55 5.14 -5.99 8.07
N GLY A 56 5.33 -6.70 6.95
CA GLY A 56 4.29 -6.96 5.95
C GLY A 56 4.28 -6.00 4.76
N GLY A 57 5.34 -5.21 4.57
CA GLY A 57 5.47 -4.27 3.43
C GLY A 57 5.73 -4.92 2.08
N ASP A 58 5.94 -6.24 2.03
CA ASP A 58 6.04 -7.01 0.81
C ASP A 58 5.01 -8.15 0.81
N SER A 59 3.96 -8.00 0.00
CA SER A 59 2.93 -9.02 -0.18
C SER A 59 2.96 -9.65 -1.57
N ARG A 60 4.04 -9.47 -2.34
CA ARG A 60 4.16 -10.00 -3.71
C ARG A 60 3.92 -11.51 -3.79
N ALA A 61 4.35 -12.26 -2.76
CA ALA A 61 4.18 -13.71 -2.69
C ALA A 61 2.73 -14.18 -2.57
N VAL A 62 1.82 -13.30 -2.14
CA VAL A 62 0.39 -13.61 -1.92
C VAL A 62 -0.54 -12.67 -2.69
N GLN A 63 0.02 -11.83 -3.57
CA GLN A 63 -0.74 -10.80 -4.28
C GLN A 63 -1.85 -11.41 -5.16
N GLU A 64 -1.60 -12.58 -5.75
CA GLU A 64 -2.60 -13.34 -6.51
C GLU A 64 -3.74 -13.93 -5.65
N GLN A 65 -3.52 -14.09 -4.34
CA GLN A 65 -4.54 -14.54 -3.39
C GLN A 65 -5.36 -13.39 -2.80
N LEU A 66 -4.93 -12.14 -3.04
CA LEU A 66 -5.57 -10.92 -2.55
C LEU A 66 -6.40 -10.20 -3.61
N SER A 67 -6.36 -10.70 -4.84
CA SER A 67 -7.30 -10.35 -5.91
C SER A 67 -8.45 -11.35 -5.90
N GLU A 68 -9.62 -10.96 -5.37
CA GLU A 68 -10.89 -11.68 -5.62
C GLU A 68 -11.34 -11.52 -7.08
#